data_AF-A0A6J3MA84-F1
#
_entry.id   AF-A0A6J3MA84-F1
#
_cell.length_a   1.000
_cell.length_b   1.000
_cell.length_c   1.000
_cell.angle_alpha   90.00
_cell.angle_beta   90.00
_cell.angle_gamma   90.00
#
_symmetry.space_group_name_H-M   'P 1'
#
loop_
_entity.id
_entity.type
_entity.pdbx_description
1 polymer ?
#
loop_
_entity_poly.entity_id
_entity_poly.type
_entity_poly.pdbx_seq_one_letter_code
_entity_poly.pdbx_strand_id
1 'polypeptide(L)'
;MSKSEPSAANHGIKRKRPRSDGPNSSPLAAKKQKLLQSRQKLPIFSRARDIRSLMSKHNVLVLSGETGSGKSTQVPQFLLESRWCTGKIAITQPRRVAAINLARRVAEEMGSPLGSASPASKVGYSVRFDDNTSPSTRIKYLTEAAS
;
A
#
# COMPACT_ATOMS: atom_id res chain seq x y z
N MET A 1 -40.94 -52.27 33.98
CA MET A 1 -40.95 -53.47 33.12
C MET A 1 -41.25 -53.03 31.70
N SER A 2 -40.35 -53.39 30.77
CA SER A 2 -40.50 -53.57 29.31
C SER A 2 -41.09 -52.39 28.47
N LYS A 3 -40.46 -51.90 27.39
CA LYS A 3 -39.69 -52.57 26.33
C LYS A 3 -38.66 -51.62 25.64
N SER A 4 -37.49 -52.17 25.29
CA SER A 4 -36.59 -51.84 24.16
C SER A 4 -37.29 -52.13 22.81
N GLU A 5 -37.02 -51.59 21.61
CA GLU A 5 -35.83 -51.21 20.79
C GLU A 5 -36.40 -50.66 19.40
N PRO A 6 -35.68 -50.43 18.27
CA PRO A 6 -34.36 -49.85 17.96
C PRO A 6 -34.39 -48.80 16.78
N SER A 7 -33.19 -48.38 16.34
CA SER A 7 -32.82 -48.03 14.94
C SER A 7 -32.85 -46.56 14.46
N ALA A 8 -31.68 -45.99 14.17
CA ALA A 8 -31.17 -45.88 12.79
C ALA A 8 -29.89 -45.03 12.74
N ALA A 9 -28.82 -45.64 12.23
CA ALA A 9 -27.58 -44.96 11.89
C ALA A 9 -27.84 -43.91 10.80
N ASN A 10 -27.34 -42.68 10.98
CA ASN A 10 -27.28 -41.73 9.87
C ASN A 10 -25.82 -41.42 9.51
N HIS A 11 -25.43 -41.93 8.35
CA HIS A 11 -24.16 -41.71 7.68
C HIS A 11 -24.02 -40.23 7.33
N GLY A 12 -23.29 -39.48 8.16
CA GLY A 12 -22.86 -38.12 7.86
C GLY A 12 -21.86 -38.12 6.70
N ILE A 13 -22.37 -37.82 5.50
CA ILE A 13 -21.63 -37.59 4.25
C ILE A 13 -20.41 -36.69 4.53
N LYS A 14 -19.19 -37.25 4.40
CA LYS A 14 -17.94 -36.48 4.41
C LYS A 14 -17.95 -35.50 3.24
N ARG A 15 -18.33 -34.25 3.49
CA ARG A 15 -18.16 -33.13 2.55
C ARG A 15 -16.67 -32.97 2.24
N LYS A 16 -16.23 -33.51 1.10
CA LYS A 16 -14.90 -33.24 0.52
C LYS A 16 -14.74 -31.73 0.40
N ARG A 17 -13.81 -31.16 1.18
CA ARG A 17 -13.38 -29.77 1.01
C ARG A 17 -12.84 -29.63 -0.43
N PRO A 18 -13.29 -28.65 -1.22
CA PRO A 18 -12.75 -28.45 -2.56
C PRO A 18 -11.26 -28.15 -2.44
N ARG A 19 -10.48 -28.83 -3.27
CA ARG A 19 -9.02 -28.67 -3.38
C ARG A 19 -8.76 -27.26 -3.89
N SER A 20 -7.79 -26.58 -3.28
CA SER A 20 -7.35 -25.24 -3.67
C SER A 20 -6.43 -25.33 -4.89
N ASP A 21 -6.98 -25.05 -6.08
CA ASP A 21 -6.22 -24.94 -7.31
C ASP A 21 -5.72 -23.48 -7.52
N GLY A 22 -4.41 -23.27 -7.72
CA GLY A 22 -3.82 -22.10 -8.42
C GLY A 22 -3.46 -20.84 -7.60
N PRO A 23 -2.54 -19.98 -8.09
CA PRO A 23 -1.94 -18.87 -7.33
C PRO A 23 -2.96 -17.73 -7.18
N ASN A 24 -3.67 -17.72 -6.06
CA ASN A 24 -4.73 -16.76 -5.79
C ASN A 24 -4.14 -15.37 -5.43
N SER A 25 -3.71 -14.60 -6.43
CA SER A 25 -3.21 -13.24 -6.21
C SER A 25 -4.36 -12.30 -5.80
N SER A 26 -4.24 -11.60 -4.68
CA SER A 26 -5.28 -10.67 -4.20
C SER A 26 -5.59 -9.57 -5.24
N PRO A 27 -6.79 -8.95 -5.23
CA PRO A 27 -7.13 -7.85 -6.14
C PRO A 27 -6.12 -6.69 -6.10
N LEU A 28 -5.54 -6.41 -4.93
CA LEU A 28 -4.48 -5.42 -4.76
C LEU A 28 -3.17 -5.83 -5.46
N ALA A 29 -2.80 -7.11 -5.42
CA ALA A 29 -1.62 -7.63 -6.11
C ALA A 29 -1.79 -7.54 -7.64
N ALA A 30 -2.97 -7.87 -8.15
CA ALA A 30 -3.28 -7.71 -9.58
C ALA A 30 -3.20 -6.23 -10.02
N LYS A 31 -3.75 -5.31 -9.21
CA LYS A 31 -3.69 -3.87 -9.50
C LYS A 31 -2.26 -3.33 -9.48
N LYS A 32 -1.45 -3.73 -8.49
CA LYS A 32 -0.02 -3.42 -8.42
C LYS A 32 0.71 -3.86 -9.70
N GLN A 33 0.49 -5.10 -10.13
CA GLN A 33 1.13 -5.65 -11.33
C GLN A 33 0.75 -4.84 -12.58
N LYS A 34 -0.53 -4.49 -12.73
CA LYS A 34 -1.02 -3.66 -13.85
C LYS A 34 -0.38 -2.26 -13.86
N LEU A 35 -0.22 -1.64 -12.69
CA LEU A 35 0.36 -0.29 -12.59
C LEU A 35 1.87 -0.27 -12.84
N LEU A 36 2.59 -1.35 -12.55
CA LEU A 36 4.05 -1.42 -12.64
C LEU A 36 4.58 -1.00 -14.02
N GLN A 37 3.97 -1.50 -15.10
CA GLN A 37 4.39 -1.18 -16.47
C GLN A 37 4.27 0.33 -16.78
N SER A 38 3.19 0.98 -16.31
CA SER A 38 3.02 2.42 -16.50
C SER A 38 4.02 3.25 -15.68
N ARG A 39 4.34 2.78 -14.47
CA ARG A 39 5.29 3.46 -13.57
C ARG A 39 6.72 3.45 -14.12
N GLN A 40 7.11 2.35 -14.74
CA GLN A 40 8.43 2.19 -15.37
C GLN A 40 8.67 3.15 -16.54
N LYS A 41 7.59 3.63 -17.19
CA LYS A 41 7.66 4.60 -18.29
C LYS A 41 7.80 6.05 -17.82
N LEU A 42 7.60 6.33 -16.53
CA LEU A 42 7.68 7.70 -16.02
C LEU A 42 9.14 8.17 -15.91
N PRO A 43 9.47 9.42 -16.27
CA PRO A 43 10.84 9.93 -16.29
C PRO A 43 11.62 9.74 -14.99
N ILE A 44 10.96 9.82 -13.82
CA ILE A 44 11.63 9.66 -12.52
C ILE A 44 12.11 8.22 -12.26
N PHE A 45 11.56 7.21 -12.95
CA PHE A 45 11.81 5.80 -12.65
C PHE A 45 13.27 5.42 -12.86
N SER A 46 13.88 5.85 -13.96
CA SER A 46 15.29 5.58 -14.27
C SER A 46 16.26 6.24 -13.27
N ARG A 47 15.80 7.23 -12.50
CA ARG A 47 16.58 7.96 -11.51
C ARG A 47 16.52 7.37 -10.10
N ALA A 48 15.82 6.26 -9.89
CA ALA A 48 15.61 5.67 -8.56
C ALA A 48 16.91 5.37 -7.80
N ARG A 49 17.95 4.88 -8.49
CA ARG A 49 19.26 4.61 -7.87
C ARG A 49 19.96 5.91 -7.45
N ASP A 50 20.00 6.89 -8.35
CA ASP A 50 20.66 8.18 -8.11
C ASP A 50 20.01 8.92 -6.94
N ILE A 51 18.66 8.97 -6.90
CA ILE A 51 17.90 9.60 -5.83
C ILE A 51 18.24 8.98 -4.47
N ARG A 52 18.24 7.64 -4.38
CA ARG A 52 18.59 6.94 -3.12
C ARG A 52 20.03 7.17 -2.70
N SER A 53 20.97 7.17 -3.65
CA SER A 53 22.38 7.38 -3.38
C SER A 53 22.66 8.81 -2.91
N LEU A 54 22.09 9.81 -3.59
CA LEU A 54 22.25 11.21 -3.22
C LEU A 54 21.60 11.50 -1.86
N MET A 55 20.38 11.01 -1.61
CA MET A 55 19.71 11.20 -0.33
C MET A 55 20.44 10.51 0.83
N SER A 56 21.16 9.41 0.58
CA SER A 56 21.99 8.78 1.63
C SER A 56 23.24 9.59 2.01
N LYS A 57 23.68 10.52 1.14
CA LYS A 57 24.89 11.33 1.30
C LYS A 57 24.60 12.76 1.73
N HIS A 58 23.38 13.23 1.50
CA HIS A 58 22.98 14.62 1.72
C HIS A 58 21.70 14.70 2.55
N ASN A 59 21.66 15.66 3.47
CA ASN A 59 20.46 15.91 4.29
C ASN A 59 19.32 16.53 3.48
N VAL A 60 19.63 17.17 2.35
CA VAL A 60 18.66 17.86 1.48
C VAL A 60 18.96 17.52 0.03
N LEU A 61 17.91 17.20 -0.72
CA LEU A 61 17.96 16.94 -2.16
C LEU A 61 16.85 17.72 -2.87
N VAL A 62 17.22 18.57 -3.82
CA VAL A 62 16.26 19.30 -4.67
C VAL A 62 16.02 18.51 -5.95
N LEU A 63 14.78 18.10 -6.17
CA LEU A 63 14.37 17.37 -7.38
C LEU A 63 13.56 18.29 -8.28
N SER A 64 14.07 18.57 -9.48
CA SER A 64 13.35 19.31 -10.52
C SER A 64 12.87 18.38 -11.64
N GLY A 65 11.73 18.72 -12.23
CA GLY A 65 11.17 18.02 -13.38
C GLY A 65 9.71 18.39 -13.60
N GLU A 66 9.19 18.12 -14.80
CA GLU A 66 7.85 18.53 -15.21
C GLU A 66 6.72 17.85 -14.40
N THR A 67 5.52 18.44 -14.44
CA THR A 67 4.30 17.81 -13.92
C THR A 67 4.06 16.49 -14.66
N GLY A 68 3.67 15.45 -13.93
CA GLY A 68 3.49 14.11 -14.51
C GLY A 68 4.78 13.29 -14.59
N SER A 69 5.93 13.81 -14.20
CA SER A 69 7.19 13.04 -14.22
C SER A 69 7.26 11.88 -13.21
N GLY A 70 6.31 11.81 -12.26
CA GLY A 70 6.18 10.75 -11.27
C GLY A 70 6.77 11.04 -9.88
N LYS A 71 7.24 12.26 -9.62
CA LYS A 71 7.90 12.64 -8.36
C LYS A 71 7.07 12.28 -7.12
N SER A 72 5.84 12.80 -7.05
CA SER A 72 4.97 12.66 -5.88
C SER A 72 4.44 11.25 -5.65
N THR A 73 4.53 10.35 -6.63
CA THR A 73 4.09 8.96 -6.48
C THR A 73 5.26 8.02 -6.21
N GLN A 74 6.39 8.19 -6.91
CA GLN A 74 7.45 7.18 -6.91
C GLN A 74 8.62 7.47 -5.97
N VAL A 75 8.97 8.75 -5.75
CA VAL A 75 10.11 9.10 -4.87
C VAL A 75 9.93 8.53 -3.45
N PRO A 76 8.76 8.67 -2.79
CA PRO A 76 8.56 8.08 -1.47
C PRO A 76 8.76 6.56 -1.45
N GLN A 77 8.37 5.87 -2.52
CA GLN A 77 8.54 4.41 -2.64
C GLN A 77 10.02 4.04 -2.77
N PHE A 78 10.79 4.79 -3.56
CA PHE A 78 12.24 4.57 -3.69
C PHE A 78 12.95 4.79 -2.35
N LEU A 79 12.62 5.87 -1.63
CA LEU A 79 13.23 6.12 -0.33
C LEU A 79 12.87 5.02 0.68
N LEU A 80 11.63 4.53 0.67
CA LEU A 80 11.16 3.47 1.56
C LEU A 80 11.92 2.13 1.36
N GLU A 81 12.38 1.85 0.14
CA GLU A 81 13.20 0.66 -0.17
C GLU A 81 14.63 0.76 0.39
N SER A 82 15.04 1.93 0.87
CA SER A 82 16.41 2.16 1.33
C SER A 82 16.58 1.70 2.78
N ARG A 83 17.68 0.97 3.07
CA ARG A 83 17.95 0.42 4.41
C ARG A 83 18.07 1.48 5.51
N TRP A 84 18.50 2.70 5.15
CA TRP A 84 18.61 3.84 6.07
C TRP A 84 17.25 4.48 6.39
N CYS A 85 16.19 4.19 5.63
CA CYS A 85 14.86 4.72 5.87
C CYS A 85 14.13 3.85 6.92
N THR A 86 14.37 4.11 8.21
CA THR A 86 13.72 3.39 9.32
C THR A 86 12.41 4.05 9.76
N GLY A 87 12.28 5.37 9.57
CA GLY A 87 11.12 6.15 9.97
C GLY A 87 9.96 6.19 8.96
N LYS A 88 9.07 7.17 9.14
CA LYS A 88 7.98 7.47 8.21
C LYS A 88 8.43 8.53 7.20
N ILE A 89 7.95 8.42 5.96
CA ILE A 89 8.12 9.42 4.92
C ILE A 89 6.84 10.27 4.90
N ALA A 90 6.99 11.55 5.22
CA ALA A 90 5.91 12.53 5.18
C ALA A 90 5.98 13.30 3.85
N ILE A 91 4.84 13.41 3.15
CA ILE A 91 4.72 14.15 1.90
C ILE A 91 3.66 15.21 2.07
N THR A 92 4.09 16.46 2.18
CA THR A 92 3.18 17.58 2.26
C THR A 92 2.60 17.89 0.87
N GLN A 93 1.32 18.26 0.86
CA GLN A 93 0.58 18.70 -0.32
C GLN A 93 -0.25 19.92 0.07
N PRO A 94 -0.26 20.98 -0.76
CA PRO A 94 -1.03 22.20 -0.43
C PRO A 94 -2.55 21.98 -0.51
N ARG A 95 -3.01 20.91 -1.18
CA ARG A 95 -4.42 20.64 -1.44
C ARG A 95 -4.85 19.31 -0.83
N ARG A 96 -5.93 19.34 -0.04
CA ARG A 96 -6.55 18.14 0.57
C ARG A 96 -6.81 17.03 -0.44
N VAL A 97 -7.43 17.38 -1.58
CA VAL A 97 -7.77 16.41 -2.64
C VAL A 97 -6.52 15.75 -3.23
N ALA A 98 -5.42 16.50 -3.36
CA ALA A 98 -4.16 15.95 -3.87
C ALA A 98 -3.54 14.95 -2.87
N ALA A 99 -3.52 15.28 -1.57
CA ALA A 99 -3.01 14.38 -0.53
C ALA A 99 -3.76 13.04 -0.51
N ILE A 100 -5.10 13.09 -0.50
CA ILE A 100 -5.96 11.89 -0.47
C ILE A 100 -5.76 11.04 -1.74
N ASN A 101 -5.78 11.67 -2.92
CA ASN A 101 -5.66 10.96 -4.19
C ASN A 101 -4.28 10.34 -4.36
N LEU A 102 -3.21 11.03 -3.95
CA LEU A 102 -1.85 10.49 -3.99
C LEU A 102 -1.70 9.32 -3.01
N ALA A 103 -2.23 9.41 -1.80
CA ALA A 103 -2.19 8.31 -0.84
C ALA A 103 -2.91 7.05 -1.39
N ARG A 104 -4.11 7.22 -1.94
CA ARG A 104 -4.86 6.12 -2.58
C ARG A 104 -4.07 5.54 -3.75
N ARG A 105 -3.57 6.38 -4.66
CA ARG A 105 -2.78 5.95 -5.82
C ARG A 105 -1.54 5.16 -5.38
N VAL A 106 -0.78 5.64 -4.41
CA VAL A 106 0.44 4.98 -3.97
C VAL A 106 0.15 3.70 -3.18
N ALA A 107 -0.94 3.63 -2.42
CA ALA A 107 -1.39 2.39 -1.81
C ALA A 107 -1.64 1.30 -2.88
N GLU A 108 -2.32 1.66 -3.98
CA GLU A 108 -2.55 0.76 -5.12
C GLU A 108 -1.27 0.35 -5.83
N GLU A 109 -0.35 1.30 -6.08
CA GLU A 109 0.95 1.02 -6.69
C GLU A 109 1.82 0.09 -5.82
N MET A 110 1.62 0.09 -4.51
CA MET A 110 2.32 -0.78 -3.57
C MET A 110 1.58 -2.11 -3.29
N GLY A 111 0.34 -2.25 -3.77
CA GLY A 111 -0.53 -3.39 -3.42
C GLY A 111 -0.86 -3.44 -1.92
N SER A 112 -0.93 -2.28 -1.27
CA SER A 112 -1.18 -2.12 0.15
C SER A 112 -2.60 -1.57 0.38
N PRO A 113 -3.32 -2.01 1.43
CA PRO A 113 -4.54 -1.33 1.85
C PRO A 113 -4.23 0.11 2.28
N LEU A 114 -5.21 1.00 2.15
CA LEU A 114 -5.06 2.41 2.52
C LEU A 114 -5.42 2.63 3.99
N GLY A 115 -4.54 3.34 4.71
CA GLY A 115 -4.82 3.93 6.01
C GLY A 115 -5.05 2.94 7.14
N SER A 116 -6.22 2.98 7.78
CA SER A 116 -6.57 2.13 8.94
C SER A 116 -7.27 0.82 8.58
N ALA A 117 -7.48 0.54 7.29
CA ALA A 117 -8.27 -0.62 6.83
C ALA A 117 -7.62 -1.99 7.15
N SER A 118 -6.33 -2.04 7.44
CA SER A 118 -5.61 -3.29 7.72
C SER A 118 -4.28 -3.03 8.43
N PRO A 119 -3.78 -3.95 9.28
CA PRO A 119 -2.41 -3.90 9.80
C PRO A 119 -1.33 -3.90 8.71
N ALA A 120 -1.65 -4.33 7.48
CA ALA A 120 -0.75 -4.32 6.33
C ALA A 120 -0.73 -2.97 5.57
N SER A 121 -1.43 -1.94 6.06
CA SER A 121 -1.54 -0.64 5.41
C SER A 121 -0.26 0.18 5.61
N LYS A 122 0.55 0.28 4.56
CA LYS A 122 1.83 1.00 4.56
C LYS A 122 1.69 2.46 4.13
N VAL A 123 0.55 2.84 3.58
CA VAL A 123 0.28 4.17 3.01
C VAL A 123 -0.98 4.73 3.64
N GLY A 124 -0.97 6.02 3.99
CA GLY A 124 -2.13 6.71 4.56
C GLY A 124 -2.07 8.21 4.29
N TYR A 125 -3.08 8.93 4.76
CA TYR A 125 -3.11 10.39 4.70
C TYR A 125 -3.64 11.02 5.97
N SER A 126 -3.30 12.29 6.21
CA SER A 126 -3.89 13.10 7.28
C SER A 126 -4.08 14.52 6.79
N VAL A 127 -5.33 14.95 6.78
CA VAL A 127 -5.76 16.27 6.34
C VAL A 127 -6.70 16.83 7.40
N ARG A 128 -7.02 18.12 7.33
CA ARG A 128 -7.89 18.75 8.32
C ARG A 128 -9.21 17.95 8.47
N PHE A 129 -9.48 17.56 9.72
CA PHE A 129 -10.66 16.78 10.14
C PHE A 129 -10.75 15.34 9.61
N ASP A 130 -9.68 14.80 9.01
CA ASP A 130 -9.70 13.47 8.42
C ASP A 130 -8.29 12.84 8.44
N ASP A 131 -8.05 11.97 9.42
CA ASP A 131 -6.83 11.17 9.53
C ASP A 131 -7.14 9.71 9.21
N ASN A 132 -6.58 9.23 8.10
CA ASN A 132 -6.67 7.84 7.68
C ASN A 132 -5.26 7.25 7.64
N THR A 133 -4.69 7.05 8.82
CA THR A 133 -3.41 6.37 9.03
C THR A 133 -3.54 5.23 10.04
N SER A 134 -2.51 4.39 10.11
CA SER A 134 -2.36 3.30 11.08
C SER A 134 -0.94 3.29 11.66
N PRO A 135 -0.68 2.57 12.77
CA PRO A 135 0.67 2.39 13.29
C PRO A 135 1.66 1.87 12.24
N SER A 136 1.18 1.04 11.30
CA SER A 136 1.96 0.48 10.18
C SER A 136 2.23 1.45 9.03
N THR A 137 1.62 2.64 9.03
CA THR A 137 1.79 3.63 7.96
C THR A 137 3.24 4.11 7.90
N ARG A 138 3.90 3.86 6.76
CA ARG A 138 5.28 4.26 6.46
C ARG A 138 5.34 5.45 5.50
N ILE A 139 4.35 5.61 4.63
CA ILE A 139 4.21 6.76 3.71
C ILE A 139 2.94 7.52 4.09
N LYS A 140 3.07 8.77 4.53
CA LYS A 140 1.96 9.62 4.96
C LYS A 140 1.88 10.86 4.08
N TYR A 141 0.78 11.01 3.34
CA TYR A 141 0.46 12.25 2.63
C TYR A 141 -0.32 13.19 3.55
N LEU A 142 0.03 14.46 3.60
CA LEU A 142 -0.57 15.38 4.54
C LEU A 142 -0.69 16.80 3.99
N THR A 143 -1.56 17.59 4.59
CA THR A 143 -1.64 19.04 4.37
C THR A 143 -1.04 19.77 5.56
N GLU A 144 -0.45 20.95 5.36
CA GLU A 144 0.15 21.77 6.43
C GLU A 144 -0.77 21.98 7.64
N ALA A 145 -2.08 22.14 7.43
CA ALA A 145 -3.07 22.34 8.50
C ALA A 145 -3.49 21.05 9.25
N ALA A 146 -2.75 19.94 9.11
CA ALA A 146 -3.06 18.65 9.73
C ALA A 146 -2.30 18.39 11.06
N SER A 147 -1.68 19.44 11.62
CA SER A 147 -1.07 19.43 12.96
C SER A 147 -2.10 19.62 14.06
#